data_AF-A0A0F2QQC2-F1
#
_entry.id   AF-A0A0F2QQC2-F1
#
_cell.length_a   1.000
_cell.length_b   1.000
_cell.length_c   1.000
_cell.angle_alpha   90.00
_cell.angle_beta   90.00
_cell.angle_gamma   90.00
#
_symmetry.space_group_name_H-M   'P 1'
#
loop_
_entity.id
_entity.type
_entity.pdbx_description
1 polymer ?
#
loop_
_entity_poly.entity_id
_entity_poly.type
_entity_poly.pdbx_seq_one_letter_code
_entity_poly.pdbx_strand_id
1 'polypeptide(L)'
;MYHNLKLVTAVAGLALAACASTDGAPTEAGLVAPAAMAGSDFVPLDDGGVWHPASEGRCPAELAGFAYTEPVVFKPDGSDVGCQYRTESDHLTVYFYQSDRLKTASDAAEEAAGAIVYRFQNAQYLKDVSESCTIKIDLIGGVSAMLQQGPEDGGVIEIGKTPCLIFRIPEGLTLVATDMVGPWHLKVRLTSLTPDANTEDVISRTSEIMNLENSWMSGEPILNFESLMREQSSSGDTSPEDEGN
;
A
#
# COMPACT_ATOMS: atom_id res chain seq x y z
N MET A 1 -41.42 43.60 19.87
CA MET A 1 -40.60 43.62 21.12
C MET A 1 -40.41 42.19 21.57
N TYR A 2 -39.14 41.78 21.63
CA TYR A 2 -38.54 40.66 22.39
C TYR A 2 -39.07 39.21 22.24
N HIS A 3 -38.25 38.43 21.51
CA HIS A 3 -37.60 37.18 21.92
C HIS A 3 -38.50 36.03 22.39
N ASN A 4 -38.68 35.03 21.51
CA ASN A 4 -38.88 33.65 21.92
C ASN A 4 -37.85 32.77 21.22
N LEU A 5 -36.75 32.53 21.95
CA LEU A 5 -35.70 31.58 21.65
C LEU A 5 -36.29 30.17 21.80
N LYS A 6 -36.54 29.47 20.69
CA LYS A 6 -36.73 28.02 20.72
C LYS A 6 -35.39 27.35 20.44
N LEU A 7 -34.79 26.89 21.52
CA LEU A 7 -33.65 25.98 21.54
C LEU A 7 -34.07 24.70 20.79
N VAL A 8 -33.60 24.52 19.56
CA VAL A 8 -33.69 23.25 18.84
C VAL A 8 -32.39 22.52 19.09
N THR A 9 -32.40 21.63 20.07
CA THR A 9 -31.33 20.66 20.30
C THR A 9 -31.40 19.64 19.15
N ALA A 10 -30.72 19.93 18.05
CA ALA A 10 -30.45 18.94 17.02
C ALA A 10 -29.30 18.06 17.51
N VAL A 11 -29.65 16.94 18.16
CA VAL A 11 -28.76 15.79 18.29
C VAL A 11 -28.63 15.20 16.89
N ALA A 12 -27.74 15.77 16.09
CA ALA A 12 -27.41 15.24 14.78
C ALA A 12 -26.58 13.98 14.99
N GLY A 13 -27.19 12.85 14.62
CA GLY A 13 -26.73 11.50 14.89
C GLY A 13 -25.30 11.25 14.50
N LEU A 14 -24.62 10.48 15.35
CA LEU A 14 -23.54 9.60 14.94
C LEU A 14 -24.03 8.77 13.75
N ALA A 15 -23.60 9.11 12.55
CA ALA A 15 -23.63 8.20 11.43
C ALA A 15 -22.51 7.17 11.64
N LEU A 16 -22.84 6.09 12.35
CA LEU A 16 -22.15 4.83 12.24
C LEU A 16 -22.17 4.44 10.75
N ALA A 17 -21.05 4.61 10.05
CA ALA A 17 -20.86 4.00 8.75
C ALA A 17 -20.81 2.48 8.98
N ALA A 18 -21.98 1.86 8.78
CA ALA A 18 -22.19 0.45 8.91
C ALA A 18 -21.31 -0.34 7.93
N CYS A 19 -20.82 -1.45 8.44
CA CYS A 19 -20.05 -2.47 7.76
C CYS A 19 -20.69 -2.88 6.42
N ALA A 20 -19.90 -2.84 5.34
CA ALA A 20 -20.11 -3.71 4.20
C ALA A 20 -19.10 -4.86 4.29
N SER A 21 -19.21 -5.67 5.34
CA SER A 21 -18.61 -7.00 5.37
C SER A 21 -19.63 -7.95 4.75
N THR A 22 -19.33 -8.50 3.58
CA THR A 22 -20.15 -9.55 2.98
C THR A 22 -20.11 -10.79 3.85
N ASP A 23 -21.24 -11.08 4.52
CA ASP A 23 -21.50 -12.35 5.17
C ASP A 23 -21.47 -13.50 4.14
N GLY A 24 -20.55 -14.43 4.33
CA GLY A 24 -20.60 -15.78 3.77
C GLY A 24 -20.73 -16.77 4.93
N ALA A 25 -21.92 -17.32 5.13
CA ALA A 25 -22.24 -18.33 6.14
C ALA A 25 -21.51 -19.68 5.89
N PRO A 26 -21.40 -20.54 6.91
CA PRO A 26 -20.32 -21.52 7.06
C PRO A 26 -20.60 -22.84 6.34
N THR A 27 -19.54 -23.49 5.83
CA THR A 27 -19.55 -24.93 5.57
C THR A 27 -18.37 -25.57 6.27
N GLU A 28 -18.68 -26.43 7.24
CA GLU A 28 -17.76 -27.39 7.82
C GLU A 28 -17.17 -28.29 6.73
N ALA A 29 -15.86 -28.22 6.55
CA ALA A 29 -15.01 -29.36 6.21
C ALA A 29 -13.58 -29.00 6.59
N GLY A 30 -12.95 -29.88 7.37
CA GLY A 30 -11.70 -29.64 8.08
C GLY A 30 -10.62 -28.94 7.26
N LEU A 31 -10.26 -27.74 7.72
CA LEU A 31 -9.01 -27.09 7.38
C LEU A 31 -8.35 -26.74 8.71
N VAL A 32 -7.11 -27.20 8.86
CA VAL A 32 -6.24 -26.87 9.98
C VAL A 32 -6.20 -25.35 10.07
N ALA A 33 -6.73 -24.78 11.15
CA ALA A 33 -6.60 -23.36 11.40
C ALA A 33 -5.11 -23.00 11.36
N PRO A 34 -4.70 -21.95 10.62
CA PRO A 34 -3.36 -21.40 10.76
C PRO A 34 -3.13 -21.14 12.25
N ALA A 35 -1.93 -21.49 12.74
CA ALA A 35 -1.54 -21.33 14.13
C ALA A 35 -1.99 -19.96 14.65
N ALA A 36 -2.60 -19.93 15.84
CA ALA A 36 -3.07 -18.72 16.49
C ALA A 36 -1.98 -17.62 16.40
N MET A 37 -2.26 -16.60 15.58
CA MET A 37 -1.37 -15.50 15.31
C MET A 37 -1.11 -14.74 16.61
N ALA A 38 0.16 -14.53 16.93
CA ALA A 38 0.57 -13.78 18.11
C ALA A 38 0.17 -12.31 17.93
N GLY A 39 -0.93 -11.90 18.57
CA GLY A 39 -1.40 -10.52 18.71
C GLY A 39 -2.21 -10.00 17.52
N SER A 40 -3.51 -9.79 17.72
CA SER A 40 -4.39 -9.04 16.78
C SER A 40 -4.10 -7.55 16.75
N ASP A 41 -3.25 -7.08 17.67
CA ASP A 41 -3.16 -5.68 18.04
C ASP A 41 -1.80 -5.10 17.64
N PHE A 42 -1.85 -3.86 17.18
CA PHE A 42 -0.68 -3.04 16.95
C PHE A 42 0.07 -2.75 18.27
N VAL A 43 1.39 -2.81 18.23
CA VAL A 43 2.29 -2.46 19.33
C VAL A 43 2.88 -1.07 19.09
N PRO A 44 2.84 -0.15 20.07
CA PRO A 44 3.45 1.18 19.91
C PRO A 44 4.96 1.11 19.69
N LEU A 45 5.48 2.03 18.87
CA LEU A 45 6.91 2.26 18.64
C LEU A 45 7.37 3.52 19.40
N ASP A 46 8.67 3.61 19.68
CA ASP A 46 9.28 4.75 20.39
C ASP A 46 9.17 6.07 19.61
N ASP A 47 9.05 5.99 18.28
CA ASP A 47 8.91 7.15 17.40
C ASP A 47 7.49 7.74 17.39
N GLY A 48 6.52 7.11 18.08
CA GLY A 48 5.11 7.49 18.10
C GLY A 48 4.25 6.77 17.06
N GLY A 49 4.86 5.87 16.26
CA GLY A 49 4.18 4.96 15.36
C GLY A 49 3.71 3.67 16.03
N VAL A 50 3.38 2.68 15.22
CA VAL A 50 2.98 1.35 15.65
C VAL A 50 3.60 0.26 14.78
N TRP A 51 3.60 -0.98 15.24
CA TRP A 51 4.07 -2.16 14.52
C TRP A 51 3.07 -3.28 14.68
N HIS A 52 2.79 -4.02 13.61
CA HIS A 52 1.93 -5.19 13.65
C HIS A 52 2.78 -6.47 13.65
N PRO A 53 2.91 -7.18 14.78
CA PRO A 53 3.86 -8.28 14.90
C PRO A 53 3.61 -9.42 13.91
N ALA A 54 2.35 -9.69 13.58
CA ALA A 54 2.00 -10.85 12.76
C ALA A 54 2.35 -10.66 11.27
N SER A 55 2.32 -9.42 10.77
CA SER A 55 2.72 -9.07 9.40
C SER A 55 4.12 -8.50 9.28
N GLU A 56 4.77 -8.24 10.42
CA GLU A 56 6.01 -7.47 10.52
C GLU A 56 5.92 -6.03 9.97
N GLY A 57 4.72 -5.60 9.55
CA GLY A 57 4.45 -4.28 8.99
C GLY A 57 4.61 -3.19 10.05
N ARG A 58 5.36 -2.13 9.72
CA ARG A 58 5.63 -1.01 10.62
C ARG A 58 4.90 0.22 10.11
N CYS A 59 4.42 1.02 11.05
CA CYS A 59 3.76 2.27 10.77
C CYS A 59 4.42 3.38 11.58
N PRO A 60 5.58 3.89 11.14
CA PRO A 60 6.29 4.94 11.88
C PRO A 60 5.46 6.21 12.00
N ALA A 61 5.83 7.11 12.90
CA ALA A 61 5.12 8.39 13.06
C ALA A 61 5.16 9.27 11.79
N GLU A 62 6.16 9.07 10.93
CA GLU A 62 6.26 9.70 9.62
C GLU A 62 6.73 8.68 8.58
N LEU A 63 6.06 8.66 7.42
CA LEU A 63 6.38 7.79 6.29
C LEU A 63 6.40 8.61 5.01
N ALA A 64 7.57 8.77 4.39
CA ALA A 64 7.76 9.53 3.14
C ALA A 64 7.08 10.94 3.18
N GLY A 65 7.25 11.66 4.29
CA GLY A 65 6.66 12.98 4.51
C GLY A 65 5.16 12.99 4.86
N PHE A 66 4.53 11.83 5.03
CA PHE A 66 3.17 11.75 5.56
C PHE A 66 3.19 11.51 7.07
N ALA A 67 2.40 12.28 7.81
CA ALA A 67 2.23 12.09 9.24
C ALA A 67 1.26 10.93 9.52
N TYR A 68 1.65 10.05 10.43
CA TYR A 68 0.80 8.98 10.95
C TYR A 68 -0.43 9.55 11.66
N THR A 69 -1.58 8.89 11.49
CA THR A 69 -2.84 9.32 12.12
C THR A 69 -3.41 8.24 13.03
N GLU A 70 -3.66 7.04 12.50
CA GLU A 70 -4.25 5.95 13.28
C GLU A 70 -4.00 4.59 12.62
N PRO A 71 -4.04 3.49 13.41
CA PRO A 71 -4.14 2.15 12.87
C PRO A 71 -5.61 1.84 12.54
N VAL A 72 -5.81 0.90 11.62
CA VAL A 72 -7.13 0.38 11.26
C VAL A 72 -7.08 -1.13 11.28
N VAL A 73 -8.05 -1.75 11.96
CA VAL A 73 -8.23 -3.20 11.99
C VAL A 73 -9.53 -3.50 11.26
N PHE A 74 -9.42 -4.11 10.08
CA PHE A 74 -10.58 -4.45 9.24
C PHE A 74 -11.15 -5.83 9.61
N LYS A 75 -10.29 -6.75 10.07
CA LYS A 75 -10.70 -8.05 10.60
C LYS A 75 -10.22 -8.24 12.04
N PRO A 76 -11.10 -8.67 12.97
CA PRO A 76 -10.74 -8.83 14.38
C PRO A 76 -9.62 -9.84 14.67
N ASP A 77 -9.34 -10.75 13.74
CA ASP A 77 -8.28 -11.75 13.86
C ASP A 77 -6.88 -11.21 13.49
N GLY A 78 -6.78 -9.92 13.11
CA GLY A 78 -5.53 -9.29 12.71
C GLY A 78 -5.08 -9.66 11.28
N SER A 79 -5.86 -10.44 10.52
CA SER A 79 -5.51 -10.85 9.16
C SER A 79 -5.77 -9.76 8.11
N ASP A 80 -6.33 -8.62 8.48
CA ASP A 80 -6.54 -7.46 7.62
C ASP A 80 -6.47 -6.20 8.46
N VAL A 81 -5.35 -5.50 8.35
CA VAL A 81 -5.02 -4.31 9.12
C VAL A 81 -4.37 -3.28 8.22
N GLY A 82 -4.24 -2.05 8.70
CA GLY A 82 -3.54 -1.01 7.97
C GLY A 82 -3.28 0.23 8.82
N CYS A 83 -2.63 1.20 8.20
CA CYS A 83 -2.25 2.45 8.81
C CYS A 83 -2.63 3.63 7.92
N GLN A 84 -3.20 4.64 8.54
CA GLN A 84 -3.63 5.86 7.87
C GLN A 84 -2.61 6.96 8.09
N TYR A 85 -2.30 7.66 7.01
CA TYR A 85 -1.38 8.77 7.00
C TYR A 85 -1.93 9.94 6.17
N ARG A 86 -1.47 11.15 6.49
CA ARG A 86 -1.94 12.36 5.82
C ARG A 86 -0.83 13.38 5.62
N THR A 87 -0.93 14.12 4.53
CA THR A 87 -0.37 15.46 4.39
C THR A 87 -1.51 16.49 4.42
N GLU A 88 -1.24 17.76 4.15
CA GLU A 88 -2.29 18.77 3.98
C GLU A 88 -3.22 18.45 2.80
N SER A 89 -2.73 17.78 1.75
CA SER A 89 -3.45 17.56 0.48
C SER A 89 -3.68 16.09 0.12
N ASP A 90 -2.98 15.17 0.77
CA ASP A 90 -2.95 13.76 0.34
C ASP A 90 -3.28 12.81 1.49
N HIS A 91 -3.94 11.71 1.15
CA HIS A 91 -4.21 10.60 2.06
C HIS A 91 -3.46 9.37 1.59
N LEU A 92 -2.80 8.71 2.53
CA LEU A 92 -2.10 7.47 2.31
C LEU A 92 -2.68 6.41 3.25
N THR A 93 -2.98 5.23 2.70
CA THR A 93 -3.27 4.04 3.49
C THR A 93 -2.31 2.93 3.09
N VAL A 94 -1.59 2.41 4.08
CA VAL A 94 -0.79 1.18 3.95
C VAL A 94 -1.59 0.03 4.56
N TYR A 95 -1.73 -1.08 3.85
CA TYR A 95 -2.51 -2.24 4.29
C TYR A 95 -1.60 -3.47 4.35
N PHE A 96 -1.83 -4.29 5.37
CA PHE A 96 -1.24 -5.61 5.53
C PHE A 96 -2.38 -6.61 5.71
N TYR A 97 -2.57 -7.50 4.74
CA TYR A 97 -3.67 -8.46 4.83
C TYR A 97 -3.34 -9.83 4.25
N GLN A 98 -4.01 -10.86 4.74
CA GLN A 98 -3.93 -12.23 4.24
C GLN A 98 -5.21 -12.59 3.47
N SER A 99 -5.05 -13.33 2.38
CA SER A 99 -6.18 -13.82 1.59
C SER A 99 -5.85 -15.18 0.98
N ASP A 100 -6.70 -16.17 1.26
CA ASP A 100 -6.62 -17.48 0.62
C ASP A 100 -7.11 -17.44 -0.83
N ARG A 101 -7.76 -16.34 -1.26
CA ARG A 101 -8.32 -16.19 -2.60
C ARG A 101 -7.38 -15.47 -3.55
N LEU A 102 -6.64 -14.48 -3.05
CA LEU A 102 -5.72 -13.67 -3.86
C LEU A 102 -4.34 -14.32 -3.81
N LYS A 103 -3.93 -14.95 -4.91
CA LYS A 103 -2.70 -15.73 -4.98
C LYS A 103 -1.54 -14.93 -5.56
N THR A 104 -1.83 -13.83 -6.24
CA THR A 104 -0.83 -12.96 -6.85
C THR A 104 -1.01 -11.50 -6.43
N ALA A 105 0.06 -10.72 -6.56
CA ALA A 105 0.03 -9.27 -6.48
C ALA A 105 -0.95 -8.65 -7.50
N SER A 106 -1.12 -9.26 -8.69
CA SER A 106 -2.08 -8.79 -9.69
C SER A 106 -3.52 -8.96 -9.23
N ASP A 107 -3.87 -10.11 -8.65
CA ASP A 107 -5.22 -10.37 -8.14
C ASP A 107 -5.57 -9.34 -7.04
N ALA A 108 -4.60 -9.04 -6.17
CA ALA A 108 -4.72 -8.04 -5.13
C ALA A 108 -4.94 -6.62 -5.68
N ALA A 109 -4.20 -6.24 -6.73
CA ALA A 109 -4.37 -4.96 -7.40
C ALA A 109 -5.77 -4.82 -8.02
N GLU A 110 -6.26 -5.86 -8.70
CA GLU A 110 -7.58 -5.88 -9.32
C GLU A 110 -8.71 -5.75 -8.29
N GLU A 111 -8.62 -6.48 -7.16
CA GLU A 111 -9.59 -6.33 -6.06
C GLU A 111 -9.58 -4.90 -5.50
N ALA A 112 -8.38 -4.32 -5.32
CA ALA A 112 -8.25 -2.96 -4.82
C ALA A 112 -8.79 -1.91 -5.81
N ALA A 113 -8.60 -2.10 -7.11
CA ALA A 113 -9.20 -1.30 -8.16
C ALA A 113 -10.73 -1.32 -8.09
N GLY A 114 -11.32 -2.51 -7.88
CA GLY A 114 -12.76 -2.66 -7.66
C GLY A 114 -13.26 -1.82 -6.47
N ALA A 115 -12.52 -1.82 -5.36
CA ALA A 115 -12.83 -1.02 -4.18
C ALA A 115 -12.72 0.50 -4.44
N ILE A 116 -11.75 0.94 -5.27
CA ILE A 116 -11.62 2.35 -5.68
C ILE A 116 -12.83 2.77 -6.51
N VAL A 117 -13.22 2.00 -7.52
CA VAL A 117 -14.38 2.30 -8.37
C VAL A 117 -15.68 2.32 -7.55
N TYR A 118 -15.82 1.42 -6.58
CA TYR A 118 -16.95 1.44 -5.67
C TYR A 118 -16.99 2.71 -4.80
N ARG A 119 -15.83 3.13 -4.26
CA ARG A 119 -15.72 4.32 -3.39
C ARG A 119 -15.87 5.64 -4.15
N PHE A 120 -15.40 5.68 -5.39
CA PHE A 120 -15.38 6.84 -6.27
C PHE A 120 -16.12 6.49 -7.56
N GLN A 121 -17.45 6.65 -7.55
CA GLN A 121 -18.33 6.19 -8.64
C GLN A 121 -18.00 6.80 -10.02
N ASN A 122 -17.25 7.90 -10.07
CA ASN A 122 -16.78 8.57 -11.30
C ASN A 122 -15.28 8.43 -11.52
N ALA A 123 -14.62 7.45 -10.89
CA ALA A 123 -13.21 7.16 -11.11
C ALA A 123 -12.98 6.75 -12.57
N GLN A 124 -12.05 7.43 -13.23
CA GLN A 124 -11.62 7.12 -14.59
C GLN A 124 -10.32 6.33 -14.51
N TYR A 125 -10.36 5.08 -14.92
CA TYR A 125 -9.16 4.25 -15.02
C TYR A 125 -8.22 4.80 -16.09
N LEU A 126 -7.00 5.16 -15.69
CA LEU A 126 -5.96 5.67 -16.61
C LEU A 126 -5.21 4.48 -17.21
N LYS A 127 -5.85 3.81 -18.19
CA LYS A 127 -5.38 2.55 -18.77
C LYS A 127 -3.93 2.61 -19.26
N ASP A 128 -3.60 3.53 -20.15
CA ASP A 128 -2.27 3.58 -20.78
C ASP A 128 -1.14 3.79 -19.76
N VAL A 129 -1.41 4.58 -18.71
CA VAL A 129 -0.44 4.80 -17.63
C VAL A 129 -0.37 3.59 -16.72
N SER A 130 -1.51 2.99 -16.36
CA SER A 130 -1.55 1.83 -15.46
C SER A 130 -0.90 0.58 -16.09
N GLU A 131 -1.09 0.35 -17.39
CA GLU A 131 -0.46 -0.77 -18.11
C GLU A 131 1.06 -0.63 -18.22
N SER A 132 1.58 0.60 -18.16
CA SER A 132 3.03 0.87 -18.14
C SER A 132 3.58 1.08 -16.73
N CYS A 133 2.72 1.18 -15.72
CA CYS A 133 3.10 1.42 -14.34
C CYS A 133 3.57 0.12 -13.68
N THR A 134 4.88 0.03 -13.47
CA THR A 134 5.50 -1.01 -12.65
C THR A 134 6.35 -0.34 -11.58
N ILE A 135 6.04 -0.61 -10.32
CA ILE A 135 6.89 -0.18 -9.20
C ILE A 135 7.98 -1.22 -9.04
N LYS A 136 9.24 -0.78 -9.14
CA LYS A 136 10.38 -1.64 -8.85
C LYS A 136 10.51 -1.78 -7.35
N ILE A 137 10.47 -3.02 -6.89
CA ILE A 137 10.75 -3.40 -5.52
C ILE A 137 12.20 -3.83 -5.46
N ASP A 138 13.02 -3.09 -4.71
CA ASP A 138 14.43 -3.39 -4.55
C ASP A 138 14.61 -4.63 -3.65
N LEU A 139 14.65 -5.81 -4.28
CA LEU A 139 14.93 -7.09 -3.61
C LEU A 139 16.44 -7.23 -3.37
N ILE A 140 17.02 -6.37 -2.55
CA ILE A 140 18.44 -6.48 -2.14
C ILE A 140 18.49 -7.37 -0.90
N GLY A 141 18.44 -8.68 -1.12
CA GLY A 141 18.58 -9.68 -0.05
C GLY A 141 17.70 -10.90 -0.26
N GLY A 142 18.30 -12.01 -0.69
CA GLY A 142 17.80 -13.35 -0.46
C GLY A 142 16.34 -13.64 -0.82
N VAL A 143 16.09 -13.89 -2.10
CA VAL A 143 14.95 -14.68 -2.64
C VAL A 143 14.30 -15.58 -1.59
N SER A 144 13.08 -15.24 -1.19
CA SER A 144 12.07 -16.21 -0.75
C SER A 144 10.70 -15.87 -1.34
N ALA A 145 10.66 -15.41 -2.59
CA ALA A 145 9.46 -15.57 -3.41
C ALA A 145 9.35 -17.07 -3.76
N MET A 146 8.41 -17.77 -3.14
CA MET A 146 8.08 -19.15 -3.50
C MET A 146 7.70 -19.20 -4.99
N LEU A 147 8.59 -19.77 -5.80
CA LEU A 147 8.29 -20.22 -7.15
C LEU A 147 7.23 -21.33 -7.05
N GLN A 148 5.97 -21.00 -7.31
CA GLN A 148 5.01 -22.00 -7.78
C GLN A 148 4.91 -21.89 -9.30
N GLN A 149 5.54 -22.85 -9.97
CA GLN A 149 5.33 -23.10 -11.40
C GLN A 149 3.98 -23.75 -11.64
N GLY A 150 3.28 -23.26 -12.67
CA GLY A 150 2.59 -24.09 -13.66
C GLY A 150 1.22 -23.57 -14.10
N PRO A 151 0.73 -24.00 -15.28
CA PRO A 151 1.40 -24.00 -16.59
C PRO A 151 0.56 -23.25 -17.65
N GLU A 152 1.14 -23.00 -18.83
CA GLU A 152 0.47 -22.50 -20.05
C GLU A 152 0.10 -21.01 -20.08
N ASP A 153 1.12 -20.14 -20.13
CA ASP A 153 1.25 -19.08 -21.15
C ASP A 153 2.27 -18.03 -20.69
N GLY A 154 3.54 -18.27 -21.03
CA GLY A 154 4.52 -17.26 -21.43
C GLY A 154 4.78 -16.00 -20.58
N GLY A 155 4.18 -15.83 -19.40
CA GLY A 155 4.40 -14.69 -18.52
C GLY A 155 5.66 -14.88 -17.71
N VAL A 156 6.75 -14.21 -18.09
CA VAL A 156 7.86 -13.99 -17.16
C VAL A 156 7.32 -13.12 -16.03
N ILE A 157 7.12 -13.69 -14.84
CA ILE A 157 6.89 -12.88 -13.63
C ILE A 157 8.21 -12.17 -13.36
N GLU A 158 8.28 -10.88 -13.71
CA GLU A 158 9.44 -10.05 -13.44
C GLU A 158 9.57 -9.88 -11.92
N ILE A 159 10.53 -10.61 -11.35
CA ILE A 159 10.90 -10.53 -9.94
C ILE A 159 11.28 -9.07 -9.63
N GLY A 160 10.73 -8.52 -8.54
CA GLY A 160 11.01 -7.15 -8.12
C GLY A 160 10.22 -6.09 -8.88
N LYS A 161 9.07 -6.44 -9.47
CA LYS A 161 8.09 -5.47 -9.98
C LYS A 161 6.68 -5.77 -9.49
N THR A 162 5.98 -4.74 -9.06
CA THR A 162 4.56 -4.82 -8.68
C THR A 162 3.70 -3.95 -9.61
N PRO A 163 2.50 -4.40 -9.99
CA PRO A 163 1.55 -3.58 -10.75
C PRO A 163 1.08 -2.38 -9.93
N CYS A 164 0.89 -1.25 -10.61
CA CYS A 164 0.19 -0.10 -10.05
C CYS A 164 -0.98 0.32 -10.95
N LEU A 165 -2.14 0.54 -10.32
CA LEU A 165 -3.36 0.94 -11.00
C LEU A 165 -3.72 2.35 -10.60
N ILE A 166 -3.94 3.21 -11.61
CA ILE A 166 -4.10 4.64 -11.43
C ILE A 166 -5.46 5.07 -11.93
N PHE A 167 -6.13 5.87 -11.12
CA PHE A 167 -7.45 6.39 -11.39
C PHE A 167 -7.45 7.90 -11.22
N ARG A 168 -8.08 8.59 -12.15
CA ARG A 168 -8.48 9.99 -11.97
C ARG A 168 -9.83 10.03 -11.26
N ILE A 169 -9.90 10.77 -10.17
CA ILE A 169 -11.13 11.02 -9.41
C ILE A 169 -11.48 12.52 -9.53
N PRO A 170 -12.72 12.94 -9.24
CA PRO A 170 -13.12 14.35 -9.39
C PRO A 170 -12.21 15.33 -8.64
N GLU A 171 -11.70 14.92 -7.48
CA GLU A 171 -10.87 15.73 -6.59
C GLU A 171 -9.36 15.62 -6.88
N GLY A 172 -8.93 14.73 -7.78
CA GLY A 172 -7.50 14.52 -8.06
C GLY A 172 -7.16 13.13 -8.62
N LEU A 173 -6.16 12.47 -8.05
CA LEU A 173 -5.64 11.17 -8.49
C LEU A 173 -5.62 10.19 -7.32
N THR A 174 -5.90 8.91 -7.62
CA THR A 174 -5.68 7.83 -6.67
C THR A 174 -4.93 6.69 -7.36
N LEU A 175 -3.94 6.15 -6.67
CA LEU A 175 -3.08 5.08 -7.13
C LEU A 175 -3.10 3.96 -6.08
N VAL A 176 -3.16 2.73 -6.56
CA VAL A 176 -2.93 1.55 -5.72
C VAL A 176 -1.82 0.68 -6.29
N ALA A 177 -0.94 0.23 -5.41
CA ALA A 177 0.12 -0.74 -5.70
C ALA A 177 0.05 -1.87 -4.68
N THR A 178 0.37 -3.10 -5.11
CA THR A 178 0.19 -4.28 -4.25
C THR A 178 1.31 -5.29 -4.45
N ASP A 179 1.95 -5.71 -3.37
CA ASP A 179 3.00 -6.72 -3.40
C ASP A 179 2.73 -7.83 -2.40
N MET A 180 3.52 -8.91 -2.46
CA MET A 180 3.41 -10.05 -1.57
C MET A 180 4.72 -10.29 -0.82
N VAL A 181 4.63 -10.29 0.51
CA VAL A 181 5.74 -10.61 1.42
C VAL A 181 5.35 -11.83 2.25
N GLY A 182 5.89 -12.99 1.89
CA GLY A 182 5.48 -14.26 2.48
C GLY A 182 3.96 -14.50 2.28
N PRO A 183 3.18 -14.77 3.35
CA PRO A 183 1.73 -14.96 3.24
C PRO A 183 0.93 -13.66 3.23
N TRP A 184 1.58 -12.50 3.33
CA TRP A 184 0.95 -11.20 3.45
C TRP A 184 0.93 -10.44 2.13
N HIS A 185 -0.19 -9.82 1.83
CA HIS A 185 -0.30 -8.78 0.82
C HIS A 185 0.00 -7.43 1.46
N LEU A 186 0.96 -6.73 0.90
CA LEU A 186 1.22 -5.31 1.14
C LEU A 186 0.45 -4.52 0.08
N LYS A 187 -0.44 -3.63 0.49
CA LYS A 187 -1.13 -2.72 -0.44
C LYS A 187 -0.90 -1.29 0.01
N VAL A 188 -0.44 -0.45 -0.91
CA VAL A 188 -0.32 0.99 -0.70
C VAL A 188 -1.33 1.70 -1.57
N ARG A 189 -2.21 2.49 -0.95
CA ARG A 189 -3.14 3.37 -1.65
C ARG A 189 -2.80 4.81 -1.32
N LEU A 190 -2.40 5.56 -2.35
CA LEU A 190 -2.17 6.99 -2.26
C LEU A 190 -3.28 7.73 -3.03
N THR A 191 -3.99 8.61 -2.34
CA THR A 191 -4.97 9.52 -2.94
C THR A 191 -4.48 10.96 -2.77
N SER A 192 -4.14 11.61 -3.88
CA SER A 192 -3.86 13.04 -3.91
C SER A 192 -5.14 13.81 -4.24
N LEU A 193 -5.51 14.76 -3.38
CA LEU A 193 -6.71 15.60 -3.55
C LEU A 193 -6.38 16.92 -4.26
N THR A 194 -5.37 16.89 -5.12
CA THR A 194 -5.00 18.00 -5.99
C THR A 194 -5.50 17.69 -7.41
N PRO A 195 -6.39 18.52 -8.01
CA PRO A 195 -6.95 18.28 -9.34
C PRO A 195 -5.90 18.09 -10.44
N ASP A 196 -4.78 18.81 -10.31
CA ASP A 196 -3.64 18.79 -11.22
C ASP A 196 -2.47 17.95 -10.69
N ALA A 197 -2.73 16.99 -9.78
CA ALA A 197 -1.70 16.09 -9.28
C ALA A 197 -0.93 15.45 -10.45
N ASN A 198 0.40 15.50 -10.37
CA ASN A 198 1.27 14.89 -11.35
C ASN A 198 1.31 13.37 -11.12
N THR A 199 0.97 12.62 -12.16
CA THR A 199 0.97 11.16 -12.10
C THR A 199 2.36 10.58 -11.78
N GLU A 200 3.44 11.16 -12.32
CA GLU A 200 4.81 10.69 -12.07
C GLU A 200 5.19 10.85 -10.60
N ASP A 201 4.82 11.97 -9.98
CA ASP A 201 5.09 12.23 -8.57
C ASP A 201 4.33 11.24 -7.66
N VAL A 202 3.06 10.96 -8.00
CA VAL A 202 2.24 9.97 -7.26
C VAL A 202 2.82 8.55 -7.38
N ILE A 203 3.29 8.18 -8.58
CA ILE A 203 3.99 6.89 -8.80
C ILE A 203 5.27 6.83 -7.99
N SER A 204 6.12 7.88 -8.08
CA SER A 204 7.41 7.93 -7.39
C SER A 204 7.25 7.81 -5.88
N ARG A 205 6.33 8.57 -5.28
CA ARG A 205 6.05 8.48 -3.82
C ARG A 205 5.50 7.12 -3.43
N THR A 206 4.61 6.54 -4.23
CA THR A 206 4.10 5.19 -3.95
C THR A 206 5.21 4.16 -4.03
N SER A 207 6.13 4.28 -4.98
CA SER A 207 7.30 3.41 -5.10
C SER A 207 8.20 3.47 -3.88
N GLU A 208 8.48 4.68 -3.37
CA GLU A 208 9.27 4.88 -2.16
C GLU A 208 8.61 4.21 -0.94
N ILE A 209 7.31 4.42 -0.75
CA ILE A 209 6.55 3.84 0.36
C ILE A 209 6.53 2.30 0.25
N MET A 210 6.25 1.76 -0.94
CA MET A 210 6.27 0.31 -1.17
C MET A 210 7.63 -0.29 -0.83
N ASN A 211 8.74 0.38 -1.18
CA ASN A 211 10.10 -0.09 -0.87
C ASN A 211 10.41 -0.06 0.63
N LEU A 212 10.05 1.03 1.33
CA LEU A 212 10.26 1.16 2.78
C LEU A 212 9.49 0.07 3.55
N GLU A 213 8.21 -0.13 3.21
CA GLU A 213 7.36 -1.13 3.85
C GLU A 213 7.81 -2.55 3.55
N ASN A 214 8.18 -2.86 2.29
CA ASN A 214 8.73 -4.16 1.93
C ASN A 214 10.00 -4.49 2.73
N SER A 215 10.90 -3.52 2.86
CA SER A 215 12.15 -3.67 3.63
C SER A 215 11.84 -4.00 5.09
N TRP A 216 10.87 -3.34 5.72
CA TRP A 216 10.48 -3.68 7.08
C TRP A 216 9.85 -5.06 7.21
N MET A 217 8.92 -5.42 6.33
CA MET A 217 8.22 -6.70 6.38
C MET A 217 9.11 -7.91 6.03
N SER A 218 10.17 -7.70 5.25
CA SER A 218 11.13 -8.75 4.90
C SER A 218 12.28 -8.88 5.90
N GLY A 219 12.43 -7.91 6.82
CA GLY A 219 13.58 -7.85 7.74
C GLY A 219 14.89 -7.40 7.08
N GLU A 220 14.85 -6.93 5.83
CA GLU A 220 16.02 -6.44 5.09
C GLU A 220 16.32 -4.97 5.45
N PRO A 221 17.59 -4.55 5.50
CA PRO A 221 17.97 -3.19 5.86
C PRO A 221 17.56 -2.16 4.79
N ILE A 222 16.96 -1.04 5.21
CA ILE A 222 16.65 0.10 4.33
C ILE A 222 17.96 0.69 3.81
N LEU A 223 18.27 0.53 2.52
CA LEU A 223 19.24 1.39 1.86
C LEU A 223 18.53 2.69 1.48
N ASN A 224 18.96 3.81 2.09
CA ASN A 224 18.48 5.14 1.71
C ASN A 224 18.58 5.31 0.19
N PHE A 225 17.45 5.58 -0.46
CA PHE A 225 17.30 5.78 -1.91
C PHE A 225 18.30 6.80 -2.48
N GLU A 226 18.73 7.77 -1.67
CA GLU A 226 19.79 8.74 -1.99
C GLU A 226 21.15 8.08 -2.29
N SER A 227 21.48 6.94 -1.66
CA SER A 227 22.74 6.22 -1.89
C SER A 227 22.78 5.57 -3.28
N LEU A 228 21.65 5.03 -3.74
CA LEU A 228 21.54 4.36 -5.04
C LEU A 228 21.57 5.35 -6.21
N MET A 229 20.95 6.52 -6.05
CA MET A 229 21.00 7.59 -7.06
C MET A 229 22.41 8.21 -7.18
N ARG A 230 23.21 8.18 -6.09
CA ARG A 230 24.58 8.67 -6.11
C ARG A 230 25.54 7.73 -6.85
N GLU A 231 25.32 6.42 -6.79
CA GLU A 231 26.14 5.45 -7.50
C GLU A 231 25.88 5.47 -9.02
N GLN A 232 24.64 5.67 -9.47
CA GLN A 232 24.34 5.86 -10.89
C GLN A 232 24.87 7.19 -11.46
N SER A 233 25.09 8.19 -10.60
CA SER A 233 25.68 9.48 -10.99
C SER A 233 27.20 9.45 -11.08
N SER A 234 27.90 8.44 -10.55
CA SER A 234 29.37 8.46 -10.43
C SER A 234 30.12 7.58 -11.44
N SER A 235 29.43 6.79 -12.27
CA SER A 235 30.07 5.90 -13.26
C SER A 235 30.35 6.57 -14.62
N GLY A 236 30.61 7.88 -14.64
CA GLY A 236 30.68 8.65 -15.89
C GLY A 236 31.77 9.71 -15.91
N ASP A 237 33.01 9.40 -15.51
CA ASP A 237 34.17 10.16 -16.01
C ASP A 237 35.48 9.36 -15.88
N THR A 238 35.82 8.62 -16.94
CA THR A 238 37.23 8.35 -17.28
C THR A 238 37.37 8.61 -18.77
N SER A 239 37.75 9.85 -19.10
CA SER A 239 38.26 10.20 -20.44
C SER A 239 39.59 9.47 -20.69
N PRO A 240 39.85 8.96 -21.90
CA PRO A 240 41.13 8.36 -22.23
C PRO A 240 42.17 9.46 -22.46
N GLU A 241 43.24 9.47 -21.68
CA GLU A 241 44.43 10.26 -21.98
C GLU A 241 45.16 9.66 -23.19
N ASP A 242 45.34 10.54 -24.15
CA ASP A 242 46.07 10.44 -25.40
C ASP A 242 47.57 10.49 -25.08
N GLU A 243 48.31 9.38 -25.25
CA GLU A 243 49.77 9.39 -25.27
C GLU A 243 50.28 8.94 -26.65
N GLY A 244 50.45 9.94 -27.53
CA GLY A 244 51.41 9.88 -28.61
C GLY A 244 52.75 10.48 -28.15
N ASN A 245 53.78 9.64 -28.08
CA ASN A 245 55.15 9.96 -28.52
C ASN A 245 56.02 8.69 -28.64
#